data_AF-A0A540NQI0-F1
#
_entry.id   AF-A0A540NQI0-F1
#
_cell.length_a   1.000
_cell.length_b   1.000
_cell.length_c   1.000
_cell.angle_alpha   90.00
_cell.angle_beta   90.00
_cell.angle_gamma   90.00
#
_symmetry.space_group_name_H-M   'P 1'
#
loop_
_entity.id
_entity.type
_entity.pdbx_description
1 polymer ?
#
loop_
_entity_poly.entity_id
_entity_poly.type
_entity_poly.pdbx_seq_one_letter_code
_entity_poly.pdbx_strand_id
1 'polypeptide(L)' 'MHGLGDDHTLLGPIIDDIRVFVRRYDYVSMNLIRREGNAVAHRLALAGLRGTVVNAWVDHPPDSIIDLLLEEAPHLNI' A
#
# COMPACT_ATOMS: atom_id res chain seq x y z
N MET A 1 32.64 1.93 -2.21
CA MET A 1 31.96 0.75 -1.65
C MET A 1 31.13 0.14 -2.76
N HIS A 2 31.60 -0.95 -3.35
CA HIS A 2 30.88 -1.70 -4.40
C HIS A 2 30.22 -2.92 -3.77
N GLY A 3 28.90 -2.96 -3.80
CA GLY A 3 28.11 -4.17 -3.61
C GLY A 3 27.07 -4.22 -4.71
N LEU A 4 27.46 -4.76 -5.87
CA LEU A 4 26.59 -5.08 -7.00
C LEU A 4 26.16 -6.55 -6.89
N GLY A 5 25.51 -6.91 -5.78
CA GLY A 5 24.98 -8.25 -5.55
C GLY A 5 23.49 -8.15 -5.22
N ASP A 6 22.75 -9.19 -5.57
CA ASP A 6 21.32 -9.27 -5.27
C ASP A 6 21.09 -9.21 -3.75
N ASP A 7 20.11 -8.41 -3.34
CA ASP A 7 19.70 -8.34 -1.93
C ASP A 7 18.86 -9.58 -1.61
N HIS A 8 19.50 -10.59 -0.99
CA HIS A 8 18.84 -11.83 -0.58
C HIS A 8 18.20 -11.75 0.81
N THR A 9 18.06 -10.56 1.39
CA THR A 9 17.28 -10.40 2.63
C THR A 9 15.79 -10.62 2.37
N LEU A 10 15.02 -10.85 3.43
CA LEU A 10 13.57 -11.07 3.34
C LEU A 10 12.83 -9.97 2.56
N LEU A 11 13.34 -8.73 2.63
CA LEU A 11 12.74 -7.56 1.99
C LEU A 11 13.41 -7.20 0.65
N GLY A 12 14.55 -7.79 0.31
CA GLY A 12 15.30 -7.46 -0.91
C GLY A 12 14.44 -7.51 -2.17
N PRO A 13 13.70 -8.60 -2.44
CA PRO A 13 12.79 -8.66 -3.58
C PRO A 13 11.71 -7.56 -3.58
N ILE A 14 11.14 -7.24 -2.41
CA ILE A 14 10.12 -6.18 -2.26
C ILE A 14 10.73 -4.80 -2.59
N ILE A 15 11.96 -4.56 -2.14
CA ILE A 15 12.67 -3.30 -2.41
C ILE A 15 12.99 -3.16 -3.89
N ASP A 16 13.38 -4.25 -4.56
CA ASP A 16 13.68 -4.25 -5.98
C ASP A 16 12.43 -4.01 -6.83
N ASP A 17 11.29 -4.61 -6.47
CA ASP A 17 10.00 -4.30 -7.10
C ASP A 17 9.65 -2.81 -6.94
N ILE A 18 9.78 -2.24 -5.73
CA ILE A 18 9.54 -0.81 -5.48
C ILE A 18 10.44 0.05 -6.38
N ARG A 19 11.73 -0.29 -6.52
CA ARG A 19 12.66 0.42 -7.41
C ARG A 19 12.20 0.39 -8.86
N VAL A 20 11.72 -0.76 -9.34
CA VAL A 20 11.17 -0.90 -10.68
C VAL A 20 9.95 -0.01 -10.85
N PHE A 21 9.02 0.01 -9.90
CA PHE A 21 7.83 0.84 -9.96
C PHE A 21 8.16 2.33 -9.95
N VAL A 22 9.05 2.78 -9.06
CA VAL A 22 9.45 4.19 -8.95
C VAL A 22 10.05 4.70 -10.27
N ARG A 23 10.85 3.89 -10.96
CA ARG A 23 11.48 4.24 -12.25
C ARG A 23 10.47 4.41 -13.40
N ARG A 24 9.23 3.94 -13.25
CA ARG A 24 8.18 4.08 -14.28
C ARG A 24 7.47 5.44 -14.26
N TYR A 25 7.69 6.24 -13.23
CA TYR A 25 7.09 7.57 -13.10
C TYR A 25 8.15 8.65 -13.34
N ASP A 26 7.79 9.70 -14.07
CA ASP A 26 8.68 10.83 -14.37
C ASP A 26 9.10 11.58 -13.09
N TYR A 27 8.25 11.56 -12.07
CA TYR A 27 8.49 12.16 -10.77
C TYR A 27 7.84 11.34 -9.66
N VAL A 28 8.61 11.06 -8.60
CA VAL A 28 8.13 10.43 -7.37
C VAL A 28 8.67 11.20 -6.18
N SER A 29 7.80 11.49 -5.21
CA SER A 29 8.20 11.97 -3.89
C SER A 29 7.80 10.95 -2.82
N MET A 30 8.65 10.79 -1.82
CA MET A 30 8.40 9.91 -0.68
C MET A 30 8.35 10.77 0.57
N ASN A 31 7.26 10.68 1.31
CA ASN A 31 7.06 11.44 2.55
C ASN A 31 6.85 10.47 3.71
N LEU A 32 7.55 10.71 4.81
CA LEU A 32 7.29 10.00 6.05
C LEU A 32 6.14 10.71 6.78
N ILE A 33 5.00 10.05 6.84
CA ILE A 33 3.82 10.54 7.57
C ILE A 33 3.66 9.80 8.89
N ARG A 34 3.07 10.48 9.87
CA ARG A 34 2.68 9.81 11.12
C ARG A 34 1.58 8.80 10.84
N ARG A 35 1.48 7.77 11.69
CA ARG A 35 0.52 6.67 11.53
C ARG A 35 -0.93 7.16 11.43
N GLU A 36 -1.28 8.23 12.14
CA GLU A 36 -2.62 8.81 12.11
C GLU A 36 -2.98 9.35 10.72
N GLY A 37 -2.00 9.90 9.99
CA GLY A 37 -2.17 10.31 8.59
C GLY A 37 -2.25 9.15 7.60
N ASN A 38 -2.03 7.91 8.06
CA ASN A 38 -2.10 6.68 7.27
C ASN A 38 -3.11 5.67 7.85
N ALA A 39 -4.08 6.15 8.63
CA ALA A 39 -5.02 5.30 9.36
C ALA A 39 -5.85 4.41 8.43
N VAL A 40 -6.30 4.95 7.28
CA VAL A 40 -7.01 4.21 6.23
C VAL A 40 -6.18 3.00 5.75
N ALA A 41 -4.95 3.23 5.28
CA ALA A 41 -4.11 2.14 4.77
C ALA A 41 -3.81 1.10 5.85
N HIS A 42 -3.60 1.55 7.09
CA HIS A 42 -3.40 0.65 8.21
C HIS A 42 -4.61 -0.23 8.48
N ARG A 43 -5.83 0.34 8.51
CA ARG A 43 -7.07 -0.42 8.70
C ARG A 43 -7.34 -1.37 7.55
N LEU A 44 -7.09 -0.97 6.30
CA LEU A 44 -7.21 -1.84 5.13
C LEU A 44 -6.25 -3.04 5.21
N ALA A 45 -5.00 -2.81 5.61
CA ALA A 45 -4.04 -3.88 5.83
C ALA A 45 -4.50 -4.85 6.93
N LEU A 46 -5.07 -4.32 8.03
CA LEU A 46 -5.66 -5.16 9.10
C LEU A 46 -6.89 -5.93 8.63
N ALA A 47 -7.75 -5.32 7.82
CA ALA A 47 -8.93 -5.98 7.25
C ALA A 47 -8.52 -7.15 6.34
N GLY A 48 -7.51 -6.95 5.49
CA GLY A 48 -6.93 -8.00 4.66
C GLY A 48 -6.27 -9.12 5.49
N LEU A 49 -5.53 -8.77 6.54
CA LEU A 49 -4.87 -9.74 7.43
C LEU A 49 -5.88 -10.59 8.23
N ARG A 50 -6.98 -9.98 8.67
CA ARG A 50 -8.02 -10.65 9.47
C ARG A 50 -9.07 -11.35 8.60
N GLY A 51 -9.14 -11.02 7.31
CA GLY A 51 -10.02 -11.64 6.36
C GLY A 51 -9.70 -13.12 6.21
N THR A 52 -10.72 -13.96 6.25
CA THR A 52 -10.59 -15.41 6.03
C THR A 52 -10.63 -15.78 4.55
N VAL A 53 -11.06 -14.86 3.69
CA VAL A 53 -11.21 -15.06 2.24
C VAL A 53 -10.36 -14.02 1.52
N VAL A 54 -9.56 -14.48 0.55
CA VAL A 54 -8.85 -13.60 -0.39
C VAL A 54 -9.89 -12.98 -1.31
N ASN A 55 -10.31 -11.76 -0.99
CA ASN A 55 -11.23 -11.00 -1.82
C ASN A 55 -10.43 -10.22 -2.87
N ALA A 56 -10.54 -10.61 -4.12
CA ALA A 56 -10.13 -9.79 -5.26
C ALA A 56 -11.34 -9.03 -5.81
N TRP A 57 -11.13 -7.79 -6.21
CA TRP A 57 -12.14 -7.00 -6.91
C TRP A 57 -11.62 -6.61 -8.29
N VAL A 58 -12.53 -6.54 -9.28
CA VAL A 58 -12.19 -6.20 -10.67
C VAL A 58 -12.75 -4.82 -11.02
N ASP A 59 -14.05 -4.62 -10.88
CA ASP A 59 -14.72 -3.40 -11.34
C ASP A 59 -15.00 -2.39 -10.20
N HIS A 60 -15.46 -2.87 -9.05
CA HIS A 60 -15.90 -2.02 -7.93
C HIS A 60 -15.27 -2.52 -6.63
N PRO A 61 -14.79 -1.63 -5.74
CA PRO A 61 -14.32 -2.05 -4.43
C PRO A 61 -15.47 -2.68 -3.63
N PRO A 62 -15.19 -3.65 -2.75
CA PRO A 62 -16.19 -4.16 -1.80
C PRO A 62 -16.72 -3.05 -0.89
N ASP A 63 -17.98 -3.15 -0.48
CA ASP A 63 -18.62 -2.19 0.43
C ASP A 63 -17.79 -1.95 1.70
N SER A 64 -17.13 -2.99 2.23
CA SER A 64 -16.26 -2.87 3.41
C SER A 64 -15.05 -1.94 3.23
N ILE A 65 -14.58 -1.75 2.00
CA ILE A 65 -13.53 -0.77 1.67
C ILE A 65 -14.15 0.63 1.57
N ILE A 66 -15.34 0.75 0.95
CA ILE A 66 -16.07 2.01 0.81
C ILE A 66 -16.44 2.57 2.18
N ASP A 67 -17.05 1.74 3.04
CA ASP A 67 -17.45 2.11 4.40
C ASP A 67 -16.26 2.63 5.21
N LEU A 68 -15.11 1.95 5.12
CA LEU A 68 -13.89 2.35 5.81
C LEU A 68 -13.36 3.69 5.31
N LEU A 69 -13.43 3.95 4.00
CA LEU A 69 -13.00 5.23 3.42
C LEU A 69 -13.93 6.37 3.82
N LEU A 70 -15.25 6.15 3.88
CA LEU A 70 -16.22 7.13 4.35
C LEU A 70 -16.01 7.48 5.83
N GLU A 71 -15.66 6.51 6.68
CA GLU A 71 -15.38 6.73 8.09
C GLU A 71 -14.08 7.52 8.34
N GLU A 72 -12.98 7.11 7.69
CA GLU A 72 -11.64 7.58 8.02
C GLU A 72 -11.14 8.72 7.12
N ALA A 73 -11.75 8.89 5.95
CA ALA A 73 -11.39 9.93 5.00
C ALA A 73 -12.63 10.56 4.35
N PRO A 74 -13.55 11.16 5.13
CA PRO A 74 -14.81 11.74 4.62
C PRO A 74 -14.61 12.94 3.66
N HIS A 75 -13.38 13.43 3.56
CA HIS A 75 -12.98 14.50 2.63
C HIS A 75 -12.65 13.98 1.23
N LEU A 76 -12.48 12.67 1.05
CA LEU A 76 -12.36 12.04 -0.24
C LEU A 76 -13.79 11.84 -0.79
N ASN A 77 -14.18 12.62 -1.80
CA ASN A 77 -15.43 12.39 -2.53
C ASN A 77 -15.26 11.11 -3.38
N ILE A 78 -15.62 9.97 -2.80
CA ILE A 78 -15.54 8.64 -3.43
C ILE A 78 -16.94 8.16 -3.75
#